data_AF-A0A5B1QPG6-F1
#
_entry.id   AF-A0A5B1QPG6-F1
#
_cell.length_a   1.000
_cell.length_b   1.000
_cell.length_c   1.000
_cell.angle_alpha   90.00
_cell.angle_beta   90.00
_cell.angle_gamma   90.00
#
_symmetry.space_group_name_H-M   'P 1'
#
loop_
_entity.id
_entity.type
_entity.pdbx_description
1 polymer ?
#
loop_
_entity_poly.entity_id
_entity_poly.type
_entity_poly.pdbx_seq_one_letter_code
_entity_poly.pdbx_strand_id
1 'polypeptide(L)'
;LHGHFLIWLEGGMNPSDVHKRMKEDDSFKRRYFRFYESVSMHHLPDAKPPNFDATRYEPRVELPPVPPVPDSDGRLPQDILNEWDDVMRTEIYMCGETLQRHTCRAVCHKYGNDNRCRFLFPHETVEASYFDPESNTVALLCRDPTINWFNPYILVFCRHNHDIRCILSGKSAKAAMFYITDYITKMDMKTNQML
;
A
#
# COMPACT_ATOMS: atom_id res chain seq x y z
N LEU A 1 7.74 -13.67 8.88
CA LEU A 1 8.78 -12.69 8.51
C LEU A 1 8.11 -11.33 8.30
N HIS A 2 8.69 -10.24 8.80
CA HIS A 2 8.17 -8.87 8.65
C HIS A 2 9.29 -8.03 8.07
N GLY A 3 9.09 -7.46 6.88
CA GLY A 3 10.12 -6.75 6.13
C GLY A 3 9.81 -5.27 5.99
N HIS A 4 10.86 -4.45 6.01
CA HIS A 4 10.78 -3.03 5.66
C HIS A 4 11.83 -2.74 4.58
N PHE A 5 11.43 -2.01 3.55
CA PHE A 5 12.29 -1.69 2.41
C PHE A 5 11.96 -0.31 1.86
N LEU A 6 12.93 0.26 1.15
CA LEU A 6 12.77 1.49 0.38
C LEU A 6 12.89 1.13 -1.10
N ILE A 7 12.01 1.71 -1.92
CA ILE A 7 12.00 1.53 -3.37
C ILE A 7 12.38 2.86 -3.99
N TRP A 8 13.48 2.89 -4.74
CA TRP A 8 13.86 4.04 -5.55
C TRP A 8 13.32 3.83 -6.96
N LEU A 9 12.56 4.80 -7.44
CA LEU A 9 12.06 4.79 -8.81
C LEU A 9 13.17 5.28 -9.73
N GLU A 10 13.52 4.47 -10.72
CA GLU A 10 14.45 4.89 -11.77
C GLU A 10 13.88 6.12 -12.51
N GLY A 11 14.71 7.15 -12.71
CA GLY A 11 14.26 8.44 -13.24
C GLY A 11 13.39 9.27 -12.29
N GLY A 12 13.23 8.85 -11.03
CA GLY A 12 12.53 9.59 -10.00
C GLY A 12 13.17 10.95 -9.72
N MET A 13 12.35 11.99 -9.65
CA MET A 13 12.79 13.36 -9.32
C MET A 13 13.02 13.52 -7.81
N ASN A 14 13.91 14.45 -7.43
CA ASN A 14 14.00 14.84 -6.02
C ASN A 14 12.67 15.46 -5.58
N PRO A 15 12.28 15.33 -4.29
CA PRO A 15 11.01 15.88 -3.83
C PRO A 15 10.84 17.39 -4.07
N SER A 16 11.91 18.18 -3.96
CA SER A 16 11.88 19.61 -4.27
C SER A 16 11.50 19.89 -5.73
N ASP A 17 12.02 19.07 -6.65
CA ASP A 17 11.76 19.21 -8.08
C ASP A 17 10.34 18.76 -8.42
N VAL A 18 9.84 17.70 -7.76
CA VAL A 18 8.44 17.29 -7.84
C VAL A 18 7.51 18.43 -7.40
N HIS A 19 7.76 19.03 -6.22
CA HIS A 19 6.93 20.12 -5.71
C HIS A 19 6.96 21.35 -6.61
N LYS A 20 8.15 21.73 -7.11
CA LYS A 20 8.28 22.83 -8.08
C LYS A 20 7.43 22.57 -9.32
N ARG A 21 7.55 21.37 -9.90
CA ARG A 21 6.83 21.00 -11.11
C ARG A 21 5.31 20.87 -10.89
N MET A 22 4.87 20.45 -9.71
CA MET A 22 3.44 20.45 -9.34
C MET A 22 2.85 21.85 -9.23
N LYS A 23 3.65 22.87 -8.88
CA LYS A 23 3.23 24.29 -8.86
C LYS A 23 3.12 24.89 -10.26
N GLU A 24 3.99 24.48 -11.17
CA GLU A 24 4.16 25.10 -12.48
C GLU A 24 3.40 24.37 -13.60
N ASP A 25 3.16 23.06 -13.48
CA ASP A 25 2.64 22.20 -14.55
C ASP A 25 1.50 21.28 -14.07
N ASP A 26 0.26 21.68 -14.36
CA ASP A 26 -0.95 20.90 -14.07
C ASP A 26 -0.99 19.55 -14.81
N SER A 27 -0.38 19.45 -15.99
CA SER A 27 -0.31 18.20 -16.75
C SER A 27 0.61 17.20 -16.04
N PHE A 28 1.76 17.67 -15.54
CA PHE A 28 2.62 16.86 -14.68
C PHE A 28 1.87 16.42 -13.41
N LYS A 29 1.21 17.34 -12.71
CA LYS A 29 0.42 17.03 -11.50
C LYS A 29 -0.60 15.91 -11.74
N ARG A 30 -1.38 16.00 -12.82
CA ARG A 30 -2.35 14.95 -13.20
C ARG A 30 -1.69 13.60 -13.51
N ARG A 31 -0.58 13.60 -14.26
CA ARG A 31 0.15 12.35 -14.58
C ARG A 31 0.77 11.73 -13.34
N TYR A 32 1.29 12.55 -12.43
CA TYR A 32 1.87 12.12 -11.17
C TYR A 32 0.83 11.39 -10.31
N PHE A 33 -0.33 12.00 -10.07
CA PHE A 33 -1.39 11.35 -9.28
C PHE A 33 -1.91 10.09 -9.95
N ARG A 34 -2.15 10.12 -11.28
CA ARG A 34 -2.55 8.92 -12.03
C ARG A 34 -1.54 7.77 -11.87
N PHE A 35 -0.24 8.07 -11.92
CA PHE A 35 0.79 7.06 -11.71
C PHE A 35 0.71 6.47 -10.29
N TYR A 36 0.67 7.31 -9.25
CA TYR A 36 0.62 6.80 -7.87
C TYR A 36 -0.67 6.02 -7.56
N GLU A 37 -1.81 6.48 -8.05
CA GLU A 37 -3.10 5.78 -7.91
C GLU A 37 -3.12 4.44 -8.68
N SER A 38 -2.30 4.27 -9.72
CA SER A 38 -2.14 2.98 -10.40
C SER A 38 -1.26 1.98 -9.64
N VAL A 39 -0.43 2.47 -8.71
CA VAL A 39 0.54 1.65 -7.96
C VAL A 39 0.07 1.36 -6.53
N SER A 40 -0.62 2.30 -5.90
CA SER A 40 -1.05 2.20 -4.50
C SER A 40 -2.52 2.55 -4.37
N MET A 41 -3.27 1.65 -3.75
CA MET A 41 -4.70 1.75 -3.49
C MET A 41 -4.96 1.88 -1.99
N HIS A 42 -6.07 2.52 -1.64
CA HIS A 42 -6.51 2.73 -0.25
C HIS A 42 -8.00 2.39 -0.08
N HIS A 43 -8.51 1.54 -0.95
CA HIS A 43 -9.87 1.05 -0.88
C HIS A 43 -9.93 -0.26 -1.65
N LEU A 44 -10.98 -1.03 -1.36
CA LEU A 44 -11.27 -2.25 -2.08
C LEU A 44 -12.12 -1.93 -3.32
N PRO A 45 -12.20 -2.85 -4.29
CA PRO A 45 -13.22 -2.81 -5.32
C PRO A 45 -14.62 -2.73 -4.69
N ASP A 46 -15.53 -1.98 -5.31
CA ASP A 46 -16.87 -1.73 -4.74
C ASP A 46 -17.74 -3.00 -4.66
N ALA A 47 -17.52 -3.96 -5.56
CA ALA A 47 -18.29 -5.19 -5.63
C ALA A 47 -17.71 -6.26 -4.69
N LYS A 48 -18.41 -6.52 -3.59
CA LYS A 48 -18.12 -7.67 -2.72
C LYS A 48 -18.39 -8.99 -3.46
N PRO A 49 -17.44 -9.94 -3.47
CA PRO A 49 -17.69 -11.28 -4.03
C PRO A 49 -18.83 -12.01 -3.32
N PRO A 50 -19.69 -12.74 -4.05
CA PRO A 50 -20.80 -13.46 -3.46
C PRO A 50 -20.30 -14.52 -2.47
N ASN A 51 -21.03 -14.71 -1.36
CA ASN A 51 -20.72 -15.68 -0.30
C ASN A 51 -19.36 -15.50 0.39
N PHE A 52 -18.68 -14.36 0.21
CA PHE A 52 -17.41 -14.11 0.87
C PHE A 52 -17.59 -13.79 2.38
N ASP A 53 -16.86 -14.55 3.20
CA ASP A 53 -16.75 -14.40 4.66
C ASP A 53 -15.26 -14.31 5.06
N ALA A 54 -14.82 -13.10 5.41
CA ALA A 54 -13.44 -12.84 5.80
C ALA A 54 -12.98 -13.63 7.03
N THR A 55 -13.90 -14.13 7.87
CA THR A 55 -13.56 -14.94 9.06
C THR A 55 -13.19 -16.38 8.73
N ARG A 56 -13.54 -16.85 7.52
CA ARG A 56 -13.31 -18.21 7.05
C ARG A 56 -12.26 -18.29 5.94
N TYR A 57 -11.84 -17.15 5.40
CA TYR A 57 -10.86 -17.06 4.33
C TYR A 57 -9.45 -16.83 4.90
N GLU A 58 -8.51 -17.74 4.63
CA GLU A 58 -7.10 -17.60 5.03
C GLU A 58 -6.19 -17.56 3.78
N PRO A 59 -5.93 -16.36 3.22
CA PRO A 59 -5.17 -16.22 1.99
C PRO A 59 -3.71 -16.70 2.10
N ARG A 60 -3.13 -16.78 3.30
CA ARG A 60 -1.72 -17.18 3.49
C ARG A 60 -1.46 -18.67 3.29
N VAL A 61 -2.51 -19.50 3.29
CA VAL A 61 -2.39 -20.94 3.02
C VAL A 61 -2.85 -21.33 1.61
N GLU A 62 -3.27 -20.35 0.81
CA GLU A 62 -3.72 -20.55 -0.56
C GLU A 62 -2.66 -20.08 -1.55
N LEU A 63 -2.63 -20.70 -2.72
CA LEU A 63 -1.80 -20.24 -3.82
C LEU A 63 -2.42 -18.97 -4.45
N PRO A 64 -1.61 -18.04 -4.96
CA PRO A 64 -2.12 -16.97 -5.80
C PRO A 64 -2.74 -17.51 -7.09
N PRO A 65 -3.66 -16.76 -7.72
CA PRO A 65 -4.20 -17.13 -9.03
C PRO A 65 -3.05 -17.24 -10.06
N VAL A 66 -3.17 -18.18 -11.00
CA VAL A 66 -2.17 -18.39 -12.05
C VAL A 66 -2.47 -17.42 -13.20
N PRO A 67 -1.52 -16.54 -13.59
CA PRO A 67 -1.72 -15.64 -14.72
C PRO A 67 -1.96 -16.42 -16.03
N PRO A 68 -2.78 -15.89 -16.96
CA PRO A 68 -3.00 -16.51 -18.25
C PRO A 68 -1.69 -16.58 -19.06
N VAL A 69 -1.52 -17.67 -19.80
CA VAL A 69 -0.32 -17.91 -20.62
C VAL A 69 -0.54 -17.26 -22.00
N PRO A 70 0.36 -16.36 -22.44
CA PRO A 70 0.28 -15.80 -23.79
C PRO A 70 0.46 -16.87 -24.87
N ASP A 71 -0.07 -16.61 -26.07
CA ASP A 71 0.18 -17.44 -27.24
C ASP A 71 1.65 -17.34 -27.72
N SER A 72 1.98 -18.05 -28.81
CA SER A 72 3.34 -18.06 -29.37
C SER A 72 3.86 -16.67 -29.80
N ASP A 73 2.96 -15.73 -30.09
CA ASP A 73 3.30 -14.36 -30.48
C ASP A 73 3.29 -13.40 -29.26
N GLY A 74 3.13 -13.93 -28.04
CA GLY A 74 3.09 -13.16 -26.81
C GLY A 74 1.77 -12.40 -26.60
N ARG A 75 0.69 -12.80 -27.29
CA ARG A 75 -0.62 -12.13 -27.22
C ARG A 75 -1.56 -12.90 -26.30
N LEU A 76 -2.47 -12.16 -25.67
CA LEU A 76 -3.59 -12.70 -24.93
C LEU A 76 -4.89 -12.20 -25.57
N PRO A 77 -5.83 -13.10 -25.90
CA PRO A 77 -7.17 -12.71 -26.34
C PRO A 77 -7.86 -11.78 -25.33
N GLN A 78 -8.68 -10.84 -25.81
CA GLN A 78 -9.29 -9.80 -24.97
C GLN A 78 -10.27 -10.38 -23.93
N ASP A 79 -10.99 -11.44 -24.28
CA ASP A 79 -11.84 -12.20 -23.38
C ASP A 79 -11.05 -12.80 -22.21
N ILE A 80 -9.88 -13.40 -22.48
CA ILE A 80 -8.99 -13.93 -21.44
C ILE A 80 -8.47 -12.82 -20.53
N LEU A 81 -8.15 -11.64 -21.09
CA LEU A 81 -7.74 -10.48 -20.29
C LEU A 81 -8.88 -9.98 -19.39
N ASN A 82 -10.11 -9.93 -19.91
CA ASN A 82 -11.28 -9.51 -19.13
C ASN A 82 -11.57 -10.50 -17.98
N GLU A 83 -11.51 -11.80 -18.26
CA GLU A 83 -11.65 -12.83 -17.23
C GLU A 83 -10.57 -12.70 -16.15
N TRP A 84 -9.32 -12.45 -16.56
CA TRP A 84 -8.23 -12.23 -15.63
C TRP A 84 -8.42 -10.98 -14.76
N ASP A 85 -8.93 -9.89 -15.33
CA ASP A 85 -9.24 -8.67 -14.58
C ASP A 85 -10.31 -8.93 -13.50
N ASP A 86 -11.30 -9.79 -13.79
CA ASP A 86 -12.34 -10.16 -12.82
C ASP A 86 -11.81 -11.09 -11.72
N VAL A 87 -10.90 -12.02 -12.06
CA VAL A 87 -10.15 -12.82 -11.08
C VAL A 87 -9.35 -11.90 -10.15
N MET A 88 -8.57 -10.98 -10.72
CA MET A 88 -7.76 -10.04 -9.94
C MET A 88 -8.62 -9.15 -9.05
N ARG A 89 -9.74 -8.61 -9.56
CA ARG A 89 -10.67 -7.80 -8.76
C ARG A 89 -11.22 -8.56 -7.56
N THR A 90 -11.62 -9.81 -7.78
CA THR A 90 -12.12 -10.70 -6.73
C THR A 90 -11.03 -10.96 -5.68
N GLU A 91 -9.82 -11.29 -6.13
CA GLU A 91 -8.68 -11.59 -5.26
C GLU A 91 -8.21 -10.38 -4.45
N ILE A 92 -8.18 -9.19 -5.07
CA ILE A 92 -7.87 -7.93 -4.38
C ILE A 92 -8.89 -7.67 -3.27
N TYR A 93 -10.19 -7.87 -3.54
CA TYR A 93 -11.22 -7.69 -2.53
C TYR A 93 -11.00 -8.67 -1.36
N MET A 94 -10.93 -9.97 -1.65
CA MET A 94 -10.86 -11.01 -0.60
C MET A 94 -9.60 -10.85 0.25
N CYS A 95 -8.43 -10.69 -0.39
CA CYS A 95 -7.18 -10.45 0.33
C CYS A 95 -7.19 -9.11 1.06
N GLY A 96 -7.72 -8.05 0.45
CA GLY A 96 -7.71 -6.72 1.04
C GLY A 96 -8.57 -6.66 2.30
N GLU A 97 -9.76 -7.25 2.25
CA GLU A 97 -10.66 -7.35 3.41
C GLU A 97 -10.03 -8.12 4.55
N THR A 98 -9.39 -9.26 4.27
CA THR A 98 -8.82 -10.13 5.30
C THR A 98 -7.45 -9.64 5.82
N LEU A 99 -6.62 -9.05 4.97
CA LEU A 99 -5.22 -8.74 5.29
C LEU A 99 -4.95 -7.25 5.52
N GLN A 100 -5.63 -6.37 4.79
CA GLN A 100 -5.33 -4.93 4.81
C GLN A 100 -6.28 -4.11 5.67
N ARG A 101 -7.47 -4.64 5.99
CA ARG A 101 -8.40 -3.97 6.89
C ARG A 101 -7.86 -3.92 8.30
N HIS A 102 -7.71 -2.71 8.79
CA HIS A 102 -7.33 -2.44 10.16
C HIS A 102 -8.50 -2.66 11.10
N THR A 103 -8.25 -3.40 12.17
CA THR A 103 -9.09 -3.43 13.35
C THR A 103 -8.19 -3.16 14.53
N CYS A 104 -8.53 -2.15 15.34
CA CYS A 104 -7.75 -1.82 16.52
C CYS A 104 -7.63 -3.05 17.43
N ARG A 105 -6.39 -3.31 17.87
CA ARG A 105 -6.04 -4.37 18.83
C ARG A 105 -5.17 -3.76 19.93
N ALA A 106 -4.91 -4.51 21.00
CA ALA A 106 -4.09 -4.03 22.13
C ALA A 106 -2.72 -3.43 21.71
N VAL A 107 -2.10 -3.92 20.63
CA VAL A 107 -0.85 -3.37 20.08
C VAL A 107 -0.97 -1.90 19.63
N CYS A 108 -2.17 -1.48 19.21
CA CYS A 108 -2.45 -0.13 18.73
C CYS A 108 -2.37 0.92 19.85
N HIS A 109 -2.58 0.49 21.09
CA HIS A 109 -2.61 1.35 22.26
C HIS A 109 -1.32 1.29 23.10
N LYS A 110 -0.29 0.59 22.60
CA LYS A 110 1.01 0.55 23.26
C LYS A 110 1.73 1.90 23.22
N TYR A 111 2.69 2.08 24.12
CA TYR A 111 3.60 3.22 24.18
C TYR A 111 2.87 4.56 24.40
N GLY A 112 1.89 4.57 25.33
CA GLY A 112 1.14 5.78 25.71
C GLY A 112 0.10 6.23 24.68
N ASN A 113 -0.37 5.33 23.82
CA ASN A 113 -1.45 5.62 22.85
C ASN A 113 -2.81 5.10 23.36
N ASP A 114 -3.15 5.40 24.61
CA ASP A 114 -4.35 4.84 25.25
C ASP A 114 -5.65 5.29 24.56
N ASN A 115 -5.69 6.53 24.09
CA ASN A 115 -6.88 7.15 23.49
C ASN A 115 -6.85 7.26 21.96
N ARG A 116 -5.84 6.70 21.29
CA ARG A 116 -5.73 6.75 19.82
C ARG A 116 -5.01 5.54 19.26
N CYS A 117 -5.27 5.19 18.00
CA CYS A 117 -4.48 4.17 17.34
C CYS A 117 -3.08 4.74 17.02
N ARG A 118 -2.01 4.11 17.52
CA ARG A 118 -0.62 4.53 17.21
C ARG A 118 -0.27 4.45 15.72
N PHE A 119 -1.02 3.65 14.97
CA PHE A 119 -0.87 3.50 13.51
C PHE A 119 -1.71 4.53 12.74
N LEU A 120 -2.32 5.49 13.44
CA LEU A 120 -3.06 6.62 12.87
C LEU A 120 -4.31 6.21 12.08
N PHE A 121 -4.96 5.14 12.54
CA PHE A 121 -6.31 4.77 12.09
C PHE A 121 -7.39 5.41 12.97
N PRO A 122 -8.56 5.78 12.40
CA PRO A 122 -8.84 5.83 10.97
C PRO A 122 -7.97 6.90 10.28
N HIS A 123 -7.56 6.63 9.04
CA HIS A 123 -6.85 7.59 8.21
C HIS A 123 -7.78 8.75 7.81
N GLU A 124 -7.20 9.90 7.46
CA GLU A 124 -7.97 11.02 6.91
C GLU A 124 -8.46 10.65 5.50
N THR A 125 -9.76 10.79 5.26
CA THR A 125 -10.36 10.56 3.95
C THR A 125 -10.06 11.73 3.00
N VAL A 126 -9.71 11.40 1.76
CA VAL A 126 -9.37 12.38 0.71
C VAL A 126 -10.16 11.99 -0.54
N GLU A 127 -11.11 12.84 -0.94
CA GLU A 127 -12.04 12.59 -2.07
C GLU A 127 -11.33 12.49 -3.43
N ALA A 128 -10.25 13.25 -3.61
CA ALA A 128 -9.44 13.23 -4.80
C ALA A 128 -8.01 13.66 -4.46
N SER A 129 -7.01 13.05 -5.10
CA SER A 129 -5.62 13.43 -4.90
C SER A 129 -5.39 14.90 -5.25
N TYR A 130 -4.66 15.61 -4.41
CA TYR A 130 -4.38 17.04 -4.58
C TYR A 130 -2.99 17.42 -4.09
N PHE A 131 -2.52 18.56 -4.58
CA PHE A 131 -1.30 19.19 -4.11
C PHE A 131 -1.65 20.54 -3.50
N ASP A 132 -1.26 20.76 -2.25
CA ASP A 132 -1.35 22.04 -1.56
C ASP A 132 -0.05 22.84 -1.78
N PRO A 133 -0.09 23.97 -2.53
CA PRO A 133 1.09 24.77 -2.83
C PRO A 133 1.65 25.55 -1.63
N GLU A 134 0.85 25.78 -0.58
CA GLU A 134 1.28 26.52 0.61
C GLU A 134 2.16 25.63 1.50
N SER A 135 1.69 24.41 1.80
CA SER A 135 2.42 23.46 2.64
C SER A 135 3.36 22.52 1.87
N ASN A 136 3.27 22.48 0.53
CA ASN A 136 3.83 21.43 -0.33
C ASN A 136 3.31 20.03 0.00
N THR A 137 2.09 19.91 0.55
CA THR A 137 1.49 18.62 0.85
C THR A 137 1.00 17.96 -0.43
N VAL A 138 1.42 16.72 -0.65
CA VAL A 138 0.93 15.85 -1.72
C VAL A 138 0.01 14.82 -1.06
N ALA A 139 -1.30 15.06 -1.16
CA ALA A 139 -2.32 14.18 -0.61
C ALA A 139 -2.82 13.22 -1.71
N LEU A 140 -2.76 11.92 -1.43
CA LEU A 140 -3.31 10.89 -2.30
C LEU A 140 -4.75 10.58 -1.91
N LEU A 141 -5.56 10.17 -2.89
CA LEU A 141 -6.90 9.65 -2.72
C LEU A 141 -6.96 8.61 -1.60
N CYS A 142 -7.93 8.77 -0.70
CA CYS A 142 -8.18 7.89 0.44
C CYS A 142 -9.69 7.76 0.62
N ARG A 143 -10.26 6.62 0.18
CA ARG A 143 -11.72 6.39 0.24
C ARG A 143 -12.16 5.54 1.42
N ASP A 144 -11.38 4.53 1.81
CA ASP A 144 -11.66 3.71 2.99
C ASP A 144 -10.61 3.99 4.07
N PRO A 145 -10.91 4.76 5.13
CA PRO A 145 -9.94 5.18 6.12
C PRO A 145 -9.41 4.03 7.00
N THR A 146 -9.90 2.80 6.80
CA THR A 146 -9.53 1.62 7.60
C THR A 146 -8.70 0.60 6.83
N ILE A 147 -8.29 0.88 5.59
CA ILE A 147 -7.46 0.02 4.76
C ILE A 147 -6.04 0.59 4.71
N ASN A 148 -4.99 -0.22 4.79
CA ASN A 148 -3.61 0.29 4.54
C ASN A 148 -3.47 0.77 3.09
N TRP A 149 -2.45 1.60 2.79
CA TRP A 149 -2.07 1.80 1.40
C TRP A 149 -1.39 0.53 0.88
N PHE A 150 -1.92 -0.09 -0.16
CA PHE A 150 -1.41 -1.37 -0.66
C PHE A 150 -1.26 -1.37 -2.18
N ASN A 151 -0.34 -2.17 -2.69
CA ASN A 151 -0.26 -2.48 -4.11
C ASN A 151 -1.07 -3.76 -4.38
N PRO A 152 -2.00 -3.76 -5.34
CA PRO A 152 -2.89 -4.90 -5.59
C PRO A 152 -2.13 -6.17 -5.99
N TYR A 153 -1.06 -6.04 -6.78
CA TYR A 153 -0.28 -7.20 -7.22
C TYR A 153 0.54 -7.79 -6.06
N ILE A 154 1.21 -6.95 -5.27
CA ILE A 154 1.91 -7.43 -4.06
C ILE A 154 0.92 -8.11 -3.11
N LEU A 155 -0.28 -7.56 -2.96
CA LEU A 155 -1.30 -8.14 -2.08
C LEU A 155 -1.72 -9.54 -2.54
N VAL A 156 -2.10 -9.67 -3.81
CA VAL A 156 -2.60 -10.93 -4.36
C VAL A 156 -1.51 -11.99 -4.43
N PHE A 157 -0.32 -11.64 -4.92
CA PHE A 157 0.75 -12.62 -5.16
C PHE A 157 1.57 -12.94 -3.92
N CYS A 158 1.74 -12.00 -2.99
CA CYS A 158 2.41 -12.29 -1.73
C CYS A 158 1.46 -12.80 -0.65
N ARG A 159 0.13 -12.54 -0.74
CA ARG A 159 -0.88 -12.94 0.26
C ARG A 159 -0.58 -12.44 1.69
N HIS A 160 0.11 -11.31 1.83
CA HIS A 160 0.48 -10.71 3.11
C HIS A 160 0.08 -9.23 3.19
N ASN A 161 -0.19 -8.76 4.42
CA ASN A 161 -0.40 -7.35 4.68
C ASN A 161 0.88 -6.56 4.41
N HIS A 162 0.72 -5.34 3.90
CA HIS A 162 1.82 -4.41 3.67
C HIS A 162 1.26 -2.98 3.57
N ASP A 163 2.09 -1.99 3.89
CA ASP A 163 1.75 -0.57 3.81
C ASP A 163 2.78 0.14 2.92
N ILE A 164 2.33 0.74 1.82
CA ILE A 164 3.17 1.42 0.83
C ILE A 164 2.92 2.92 0.92
N ARG A 165 3.98 3.68 1.19
CA ARG A 165 3.91 5.14 1.35
C ARG A 165 4.81 5.84 0.35
N CYS A 166 4.28 6.90 -0.25
CA CYS A 166 5.09 7.82 -1.04
C CYS A 166 5.88 8.75 -0.11
N ILE A 167 7.21 8.81 -0.28
CA ILE A 167 8.10 9.62 0.55
C ILE A 167 8.55 10.84 -0.27
N LEU A 168 7.98 12.01 0.03
CA LEU A 168 8.25 13.27 -0.69
C LEU A 168 8.86 14.34 0.20
N SER A 169 9.63 13.93 1.20
CA SER A 169 10.47 14.87 1.94
C SER A 169 11.75 14.19 2.42
N GLY A 170 12.84 14.95 2.48
CA GLY A 170 14.09 14.46 3.04
C GLY A 170 13.97 14.08 4.52
N LYS A 171 13.06 14.73 5.27
CA LYS A 171 12.77 14.39 6.67
C LYS A 171 12.10 13.01 6.78
N SER A 172 11.07 12.76 5.97
CA SER A 172 10.38 11.47 5.93
C SER A 172 11.30 10.35 5.43
N ALA A 173 12.14 10.63 4.43
CA ALA A 173 13.13 9.68 3.94
C ALA A 173 14.13 9.29 5.02
N LYS A 174 14.73 10.26 5.72
CA LYS A 174 15.64 10.01 6.85
C LYS A 174 14.94 9.23 7.97
N ALA A 175 13.72 9.59 8.33
CA ALA A 175 12.96 8.88 9.35
C ALA A 175 12.71 7.42 8.97
N ALA A 176 12.34 7.14 7.72
CA ALA A 176 12.18 5.77 7.21
C ALA A 176 13.51 5.00 7.23
N MET A 177 14.61 5.63 6.80
CA MET A 177 15.95 5.01 6.85
C MET A 177 16.38 4.65 8.27
N PHE A 178 16.21 5.56 9.23
CA PHE A 178 16.52 5.26 10.64
C PHE A 178 15.64 4.16 11.19
N TYR A 179 14.33 4.20 10.92
CA TYR A 179 13.40 3.18 11.36
C TYR A 179 13.76 1.78 10.82
N ILE A 180 14.10 1.69 9.53
CA ILE A 180 14.54 0.46 8.90
C ILE A 180 15.85 -0.02 9.51
N THR A 181 16.80 0.89 9.72
CA THR A 181 18.09 0.58 10.33
C THR A 181 17.89 0.01 11.73
N ASP A 182 17.12 0.69 12.58
CA ASP A 182 16.79 0.24 13.94
C ASP A 182 16.14 -1.14 13.95
N TYR A 183 15.34 -1.46 12.92
CA TYR A 183 14.71 -2.77 12.79
C TYR A 183 15.71 -3.86 12.38
N ILE A 184 16.61 -3.56 11.45
CA ILE A 184 17.67 -4.47 11.00
C ILE A 184 18.70 -4.72 12.11
N THR A 185 19.10 -3.66 12.83
CA THR A 185 20.08 -3.74 13.91
C THR A 185 19.47 -4.18 15.23
N LYS A 186 18.16 -4.46 15.26
CA LYS A 186 17.48 -4.93 16.47
C LYS A 186 18.09 -6.28 16.85
N MET A 187 18.88 -6.31 17.92
CA MET A 187 19.48 -7.55 18.39
C MET A 187 18.35 -8.54 18.74
N ASP A 188 18.37 -9.72 18.11
CA ASP A 188 17.39 -10.78 18.37
C ASP A 188 17.55 -11.41 19.77
N MET A 189 18.71 -11.20 20.40
CA MET A 189 19.00 -11.71 21.74
C MET A 189 18.60 -10.72 22.82
N LYS A 190 17.73 -11.17 23.72
CA LYS A 190 17.49 -10.47 24.99
C LYS A 190 18.71 -10.67 25.89
N THR A 191 19.09 -9.66 26.67
CA THR A 191 20.27 -9.72 27.57
C THR A 191 20.23 -10.91 28.53
N ASN A 192 19.04 -11.39 28.90
CA ASN A 192 18.83 -12.57 29.75
C ASN A 192 19.09 -13.92 29.05
N GLN A 193 19.38 -13.93 27.74
CA GLN A 193 19.81 -15.09 26.97
C GLN A 193 21.32 -15.09 26.71
N MET A 194 22.02 -14.01 27.13
CA MET A 194 23.48 -13.88 27.06
C MET A 194 24.17 -14.08 28.43
N LEU A 195 23.37 -14.23 29.50
CA LEU A 195 23.80 -14.59 30.86
C LEU A 195 23.43 -16.05 31.11
#